data_AF-A0A143HEH5-F1
#
_entry.id   AF-A0A143HEH5-F1
#
_cell.length_a   1.000
_cell.length_b   1.000
_cell.length_c   1.000
_cell.angle_alpha   90.00
_cell.angle_beta   90.00
_cell.angle_gamma   90.00
#
_symmetry.space_group_name_H-M   'P 1'
#
loop_
_entity.id
_entity.type
_entity.pdbx_description
1 polymer ?
#
loop_
_entity_poly.entity_id
_entity_poly.type
_entity_poly.pdbx_seq_one_letter_code
_entity_poly.pdbx_strand_id
1 'polypeptide(L)'
;MLNELEKKLTEQVKKDPQVKILSVSRWCFPVQTVECIFHPVKRETMDILMKMILLSVQKAEIKDPKELSDLLLVEELFVLDLLQKLMRKGLVEKEVYYQLTVKGERQLENGIYEEEMEEETQQLLYSATHHLLLSGDMDKVDRIDELPEPFKYASEETIDLDEMEIIDALQKTREMQEEEDQDEEKVQTFITSIDSKKTIQIHDVPCIQYVLYNRDSDLLYVRVWNTLTDQWDENLENMLAAKDLLDFRREYLEKE
;
A
#
# COMPACT_ATOMS: atom_id res chain seq x y z
N MET A 1 -29.78 5.53 0.73
CA MET A 1 -28.55 5.85 -0.02
C MET A 1 -28.35 4.96 -1.25
N LEU A 2 -28.20 3.63 -1.14
CA LEU A 2 -28.02 2.73 -2.30
C LEU A 2 -29.10 2.86 -3.38
N ASN A 3 -30.38 2.95 -2.97
CA ASN A 3 -31.49 3.15 -3.92
C ASN A 3 -31.41 4.46 -4.74
N GLU A 4 -30.87 5.53 -4.14
CA GLU A 4 -30.73 6.82 -4.82
C GLU A 4 -29.52 6.80 -5.76
N LEU A 5 -28.43 6.18 -5.32
CA LEU A 5 -27.25 5.95 -6.15
C LEU A 5 -27.59 5.10 -7.38
N GLU A 6 -28.34 4.01 -7.21
CA GLU A 6 -28.79 3.18 -8.33
C GLU A 6 -29.62 3.99 -9.33
N LYS A 7 -30.58 4.81 -8.87
CA LYS A 7 -31.37 5.67 -9.76
C LYS A 7 -30.47 6.60 -10.58
N LYS A 8 -29.51 7.27 -9.92
CA LYS A 8 -28.55 8.17 -10.57
C LYS A 8 -27.70 7.43 -11.61
N LEU A 9 -27.18 6.25 -11.27
CA LEU A 9 -26.36 5.44 -12.19
C LEU A 9 -27.18 4.89 -13.36
N THR A 10 -28.41 4.45 -13.10
CA THR A 10 -29.34 3.98 -14.14
C THR A 10 -29.63 5.09 -15.15
N GLU A 11 -29.83 6.33 -14.69
CA GLU A 11 -29.98 7.48 -15.57
C GLU A 11 -28.72 7.76 -16.40
N GLN A 12 -27.52 7.61 -15.81
CA GLN A 12 -26.26 7.77 -16.54
C GLN A 12 -26.09 6.71 -17.63
N VAL A 13 -26.36 5.45 -17.33
CA VAL A 13 -26.25 4.34 -18.29
C VAL A 13 -27.26 4.51 -19.44
N LYS A 14 -28.48 4.97 -19.14
CA LYS A 14 -29.53 5.22 -20.16
C LYS A 14 -29.26 6.42 -21.08
N LYS A 15 -28.23 7.23 -20.83
CA LYS A 15 -27.85 8.33 -21.73
C LYS A 15 -27.39 7.81 -23.08
N ASP A 16 -26.85 6.59 -23.14
CA ASP A 16 -26.54 5.92 -24.39
C ASP A 16 -27.80 5.20 -24.92
N PRO A 17 -28.40 5.67 -26.04
CA PRO A 17 -29.62 5.09 -26.58
C PRO A 17 -29.41 3.69 -27.18
N GLN A 18 -28.17 3.30 -27.48
CA GLN A 18 -27.84 2.00 -28.06
C GLN A 18 -27.75 0.91 -26.99
N VAL A 19 -27.62 1.30 -25.72
CA VAL A 19 -27.44 0.39 -24.58
C VAL A 19 -28.77 0.05 -23.94
N LYS A 20 -29.10 -1.24 -23.91
CA LYS A 20 -30.23 -1.81 -23.17
C LYS A 20 -29.72 -2.38 -21.84
N ILE A 21 -30.32 -1.95 -20.74
CA ILE A 21 -30.12 -2.58 -19.43
C ILE A 21 -30.94 -3.87 -19.40
N LEU A 22 -30.27 -5.01 -19.22
CA LEU A 22 -30.90 -6.33 -19.13
C LEU A 22 -31.23 -6.70 -17.68
N SER A 23 -30.31 -6.39 -16.76
CA SER A 23 -30.47 -6.67 -15.34
C SER A 23 -29.69 -5.66 -14.50
N VAL A 24 -30.16 -5.43 -13.28
CA VAL A 24 -29.48 -4.66 -12.23
C VAL A 24 -29.46 -5.53 -10.98
N SER A 25 -28.31 -5.63 -10.33
CA SER A 25 -28.14 -6.45 -9.13
C SER A 25 -27.24 -5.74 -8.13
N ARG A 26 -27.40 -6.08 -6.86
CA ARG A 26 -26.59 -5.55 -5.76
C ARG A 26 -25.98 -6.71 -5.00
N TRP A 27 -24.72 -6.56 -4.65
CA TRP A 27 -23.99 -7.54 -3.84
C TRP A 27 -22.88 -6.82 -3.09
N CYS A 28 -22.36 -7.43 -2.03
CA CYS A 28 -21.19 -6.91 -1.31
C CYS A 28 -19.96 -7.78 -1.52
N PHE A 29 -18.77 -7.19 -1.46
CA PHE A 29 -17.53 -7.93 -1.40
C PHE A 29 -16.71 -7.52 -0.17
N PRO A 30 -15.93 -8.43 0.42
CA PRO A 30 -15.18 -8.15 1.62
C PRO A 30 -13.94 -7.28 1.31
N VAL A 31 -13.72 -6.30 2.17
CA VAL A 31 -12.52 -5.47 2.22
C VAL A 31 -12.00 -5.45 3.65
N GLN A 32 -10.73 -5.77 3.80
CA GLN A 32 -10.03 -5.89 5.06
C GLN A 32 -9.35 -4.57 5.41
N THR A 33 -9.58 -4.06 6.60
CA THR A 33 -8.79 -2.97 7.18
C THR A 33 -7.55 -3.57 7.81
N VAL A 34 -6.40 -3.24 7.24
CA VAL A 34 -5.08 -3.73 7.63
C VAL A 34 -4.35 -2.63 8.37
N GLU A 35 -4.06 -2.86 9.64
CA GLU A 35 -3.22 -2.00 10.46
C GLU A 35 -1.76 -2.38 10.25
N CYS A 36 -0.95 -1.40 9.85
CA CYS A 36 0.49 -1.51 9.67
C CYS A 36 1.19 -0.64 10.70
N ILE A 37 2.14 -1.24 11.43
CA ILE A 37 2.99 -0.58 12.41
C ILE A 37 4.41 -0.56 11.86
N PHE A 38 5.04 0.61 11.86
CA PHE A 38 6.39 0.79 11.31
C PHE A 38 7.10 1.98 11.95
N HIS A 39 8.43 2.01 11.83
CA HIS A 39 9.26 3.17 12.17
C HIS A 39 9.72 3.86 10.89
N PRO A 40 9.23 5.08 10.57
CA PRO A 40 9.77 5.86 9.47
C PRO A 40 11.24 6.19 9.70
N VAL A 41 11.97 6.45 8.62
CA VAL A 41 13.35 6.90 8.68
C VAL A 41 13.51 8.27 8.04
N LYS A 42 14.18 9.17 8.74
CA LYS A 42 14.70 10.40 8.18
C LYS A 42 16.04 10.11 7.50
N ARG A 43 16.21 10.56 6.26
CA ARG A 43 17.47 10.44 5.53
C ARG A 43 18.25 11.74 5.56
N GLU A 44 19.50 11.67 6.01
CA GLU A 44 20.44 12.77 5.96
C GLU A 44 21.68 12.37 5.16
N THR A 45 22.41 13.34 4.62
CA THR A 45 23.73 13.06 4.03
C THR A 45 24.70 12.69 5.14
N MET A 46 25.43 11.58 4.98
CA MET A 46 26.47 11.20 5.94
C MET A 46 27.49 12.31 6.08
N ASP A 47 27.85 12.62 7.33
CA ASP A 47 29.01 13.48 7.57
C ASP A 47 30.30 12.78 7.11
N ILE A 48 31.33 13.58 6.83
CA ILE A 48 32.60 13.10 6.28
C ILE A 48 33.25 12.10 7.24
N LEU A 49 33.15 12.30 8.55
CA LEU A 49 33.84 11.50 9.53
C LEU A 49 33.17 10.13 9.71
N MET A 50 31.83 10.08 9.77
CA MET A 50 31.06 8.84 9.68
C MET A 50 31.46 8.05 8.45
N LYS A 51 31.48 8.71 7.28
CA LYS A 51 31.85 8.07 6.02
C LYS A 51 33.28 7.51 6.07
N MET A 52 34.22 8.26 6.63
CA MET A 52 35.62 7.82 6.77
C MET A 52 35.79 6.67 7.75
N ILE A 53 35.06 6.65 8.87
CA ILE A 53 35.05 5.52 9.80
C ILE A 53 34.50 4.28 9.11
N LEU A 54 33.33 4.37 8.48
CA LEU A 54 32.70 3.23 7.80
C LEU A 54 33.57 2.69 6.65
N LEU A 55 34.20 3.57 5.85
CA LEU A 55 35.17 3.17 4.81
C LEU A 55 36.40 2.48 5.39
N SER A 56 36.88 2.93 6.54
CA SER A 56 38.06 2.34 7.19
C SER A 56 37.73 0.96 7.75
N VAL A 57 36.56 0.81 8.38
CA VAL A 57 36.01 -0.48 8.84
C VAL A 57 35.79 -1.44 7.67
N GLN A 58 35.35 -0.95 6.51
CA GLN A 58 35.17 -1.77 5.31
C GLN A 58 36.50 -2.26 4.71
N LYS A 59 37.56 -1.45 4.80
CA LYS A 59 38.81 -1.68 4.06
C LYS A 59 39.94 -2.28 4.90
N ALA A 60 39.81 -2.26 6.23
CA ALA A 60 40.87 -2.69 7.14
C ALA A 60 40.31 -3.51 8.31
N GLU A 61 41.13 -4.44 8.79
CA GLU A 61 40.84 -5.23 9.99
C GLU A 61 41.07 -4.41 11.26
N ILE A 62 40.09 -3.57 11.63
CA ILE A 62 40.16 -2.73 12.83
C ILE A 62 39.72 -3.52 14.07
N LYS A 63 40.60 -3.65 15.07
CA LYS A 63 40.28 -4.28 16.36
C LYS A 63 39.85 -3.28 17.42
N ASP A 64 40.52 -2.13 17.45
CA ASP A 64 40.42 -1.16 18.54
C ASP A 64 40.10 0.25 18.00
N PRO A 65 39.22 1.02 18.66
CA PRO A 65 38.93 2.41 18.30
C PRO A 65 40.19 3.28 18.14
N LYS A 66 41.26 2.99 18.89
CA LYS A 66 42.52 3.69 18.78
C LYS A 66 43.17 3.55 17.39
N GLU A 67 43.02 2.40 16.73
CA GLU A 67 43.54 2.20 15.38
C GLU A 67 42.87 3.14 14.37
N LEU A 68 41.57 3.40 14.55
CA LEU A 68 40.82 4.38 13.76
C LEU A 68 41.18 5.83 14.12
N SER A 69 41.38 6.12 15.41
CA SER A 69 41.88 7.41 15.89
C SER A 69 43.22 7.77 15.25
N ASP A 70 44.17 6.83 15.25
CA ASP A 70 45.49 7.00 14.66
C ASP A 70 45.43 7.11 13.13
N LEU A 71 44.56 6.33 12.47
CA LEU A 71 44.39 6.35 11.01
C LEU A 71 43.73 7.64 10.50
N LEU A 72 42.70 8.11 11.21
CA LEU A 72 41.91 9.26 10.80
C LEU A 72 42.43 10.59 11.37
N LEU A 73 43.42 10.53 12.28
CA LEU A 73 43.97 11.69 13.00
C LEU A 73 42.89 12.47 13.76
N VAL A 74 41.98 11.74 14.40
CA VAL A 74 40.86 12.26 15.20
C VAL A 74 41.01 11.78 16.63
N GLU A 75 40.52 12.54 17.60
CA GLU A 75 40.56 12.15 19.02
C GLU A 75 39.85 10.81 19.30
N GLU A 76 40.50 9.92 20.05
CA GLU A 76 40.03 8.57 20.35
C GLU A 76 38.63 8.55 20.99
N LEU A 77 38.35 9.48 21.91
CA LEU A 77 37.05 9.59 22.56
C LEU A 77 35.92 9.89 21.56
N PHE A 78 36.20 10.70 20.55
CA PHE A 78 35.23 11.03 19.51
C PHE A 78 34.96 9.83 18.60
N VAL A 79 36.03 9.11 18.20
CA VAL A 79 35.91 7.88 17.40
C VAL A 79 35.15 6.80 18.16
N LEU A 80 35.41 6.64 19.46
CA LEU A 80 34.70 5.71 20.33
C LEU A 80 33.20 6.04 20.38
N ASP A 81 32.84 7.30 20.64
CA ASP A 81 31.44 7.73 20.71
C ASP A 81 30.71 7.49 19.37
N LEU A 82 31.35 7.85 18.26
CA LEU A 82 30.78 7.68 16.93
C LEU A 82 30.65 6.20 16.55
N LEU A 83 31.65 5.36 16.84
CA LEU A 83 31.55 3.91 16.66
C LEU A 83 30.42 3.31 17.48
N GLN A 84 30.29 3.70 18.76
CA GLN A 84 29.19 3.23 19.60
C GLN A 84 27.83 3.64 19.03
N LYS A 85 27.71 4.87 18.51
CA LYS A 85 26.50 5.34 17.82
C LYS A 85 26.19 4.47 16.59
N LEU A 86 27.18 4.24 15.73
CA LEU A 86 27.04 3.42 14.53
C LEU A 86 26.68 1.97 14.86
N MET A 87 27.22 1.42 15.95
CA MET A 87 26.87 0.09 16.45
C MET A 87 25.43 0.02 16.98
N ARG A 88 25.01 0.99 17.80
CA ARG A 88 23.63 1.05 18.31
C ARG A 88 22.61 1.16 17.18
N LYS A 89 22.96 1.81 16.07
CA LYS A 89 22.12 1.94 14.86
C LYS A 89 22.26 0.75 13.90
N GLY A 90 23.05 -0.26 14.25
CA GLY A 90 23.23 -1.48 13.47
C GLY A 90 23.94 -1.27 12.14
N LEU A 91 24.76 -0.22 12.00
CA LEU A 91 25.59 0.03 10.81
C LEU A 91 26.93 -0.69 10.88
N VAL A 92 27.41 -0.89 12.11
CA VAL A 92 28.66 -1.57 12.42
C VAL A 92 28.39 -2.63 13.48
N GLU A 93 29.03 -3.77 13.36
CA GLU A 93 29.06 -4.78 14.41
C GLU A 93 30.51 -5.13 14.77
N LYS A 94 30.70 -5.76 15.92
CA LYS A 94 32.02 -6.18 16.39
C LYS A 94 31.97 -7.63 16.84
N GLU A 95 32.63 -8.50 16.10
CA GLU A 95 32.93 -9.86 16.53
C GLU A 95 34.38 -9.93 17.04
N VAL A 96 35.33 -10.13 16.12
CA VAL A 96 36.78 -10.05 16.38
C VAL A 96 37.32 -8.69 15.92
N TYR A 97 36.80 -8.20 14.80
CA TYR A 97 37.08 -6.91 14.20
C TYR A 97 35.76 -6.16 14.03
N TYR A 98 35.83 -4.85 13.89
CA TYR A 98 34.67 -4.07 13.44
C TYR A 98 34.37 -4.42 11.98
N GLN A 99 33.09 -4.61 11.66
CA GLN A 99 32.62 -4.90 10.31
C GLN A 99 31.33 -4.14 10.02
N LEU A 100 31.10 -3.81 8.75
CA LEU A 100 29.84 -3.23 8.32
C LEU A 100 28.76 -4.31 8.28
N THR A 101 27.56 -3.96 8.73
CA THR A 101 26.38 -4.79 8.46
C THR A 101 25.90 -4.54 7.03
N VAL A 102 24.96 -5.36 6.54
CA VAL A 102 24.29 -5.14 5.23
C VAL A 102 23.66 -3.74 5.15
N LYS A 103 23.09 -3.25 6.25
CA LYS A 103 22.55 -1.88 6.36
C LYS A 103 23.67 -0.84 6.26
N GLY A 104 24.78 -1.07 6.95
CA GLY A 104 25.98 -0.22 6.93
C GLY A 104 26.57 -0.07 5.53
N GLU A 105 26.73 -1.17 4.81
CA GLU A 105 27.24 -1.17 3.43
C GLU A 105 26.33 -0.38 2.48
N ARG A 106 25.03 -0.67 2.51
CA ARG A 106 24.03 0.01 1.67
C ARG A 106 23.98 1.52 1.94
N GLN A 107 24.00 1.93 3.21
CA GLN A 107 23.98 3.35 3.57
C GLN A 107 25.28 4.06 3.17
N LEU A 108 26.43 3.42 3.37
CA LEU A 108 27.72 3.96 2.96
C LEU A 108 27.81 4.15 1.43
N GLU A 109 27.36 3.16 0.66
CA GLU A 109 27.35 3.22 -0.81
C GLU A 109 26.47 4.38 -1.32
N ASN A 110 25.29 4.55 -0.72
CA ASN A 110 24.37 5.62 -1.06
C ASN A 110 24.78 6.99 -0.46
N GLY A 111 25.74 7.02 0.47
CA GLY A 111 26.17 8.23 1.16
C GLY A 111 25.11 8.87 2.06
N ILE A 112 24.12 8.07 2.48
CA ILE A 112 22.99 8.51 3.32
C ILE A 112 23.09 7.89 4.70
N TYR A 113 22.63 8.61 5.71
CA TYR A 113 22.45 8.14 7.07
C TYR A 113 20.96 8.14 7.38
N GLU A 114 20.43 7.00 7.81
CA GLU A 114 19.02 6.87 8.20
C GLU A 114 18.87 6.97 9.72
N GLU A 115 18.10 7.94 10.16
CA GLU A 115 17.65 8.10 11.53
C GLU A 115 16.22 7.58 11.67
N GLU A 116 16.08 6.51 12.43
CA GLU A 116 14.79 5.93 12.80
C GLU A 116 14.00 6.90 13.70
N MET A 117 12.74 7.13 13.31
CA MET A 117 11.78 8.02 13.96
C MET A 117 10.91 7.24 14.94
N GLU A 118 9.95 7.91 15.58
CA GLU A 118 8.97 7.25 16.46
C GLU A 118 8.07 6.28 15.68
N GLU A 119 7.56 5.26 16.38
CA GLU A 119 6.62 4.29 15.82
C GLU A 119 5.36 4.99 15.33
N GLU A 120 4.96 4.69 14.09
CA GLU A 120 3.72 5.16 13.49
C GLU A 120 2.82 3.98 13.17
N THR A 121 1.51 4.23 13.18
CA THR A 121 0.49 3.24 12.80
C THR A 121 -0.39 3.83 11.72
N GLN A 122 -0.59 3.06 10.65
CA GLN A 122 -1.41 3.47 9.53
C GLN A 122 -2.30 2.32 9.05
N GLN A 123 -3.49 2.67 8.58
CA GLN A 123 -4.47 1.71 8.08
C GLN A 123 -4.53 1.73 6.56
N LEU A 124 -4.61 0.55 5.97
CA LEU A 124 -4.81 0.33 4.54
C LEU A 124 -6.04 -0.53 4.31
N LEU A 125 -6.66 -0.40 3.14
CA LEU A 125 -7.81 -1.19 2.75
C LEU A 125 -7.38 -2.23 1.72
N TYR A 126 -7.46 -3.51 2.07
CA TYR A 126 -7.09 -4.62 1.20
C TYR A 126 -8.32 -5.39 0.74
N SER A 127 -8.43 -5.69 -0.56
CA SER A 127 -9.43 -6.63 -1.04
C SER A 127 -8.78 -7.88 -1.60
N ALA A 128 -8.99 -9.02 -0.93
CA ALA A 128 -8.58 -10.34 -1.43
C ALA A 128 -9.36 -10.73 -2.70
N THR A 129 -10.53 -10.12 -2.96
CA THR A 129 -11.26 -10.32 -4.22
C THR A 129 -10.54 -9.66 -5.40
N HIS A 130 -9.84 -8.55 -5.16
CA HIS A 130 -9.09 -7.82 -6.18
C HIS A 130 -7.59 -8.15 -6.18
N HIS A 131 -7.08 -8.79 -5.12
CA HIS A 131 -5.66 -8.96 -4.83
C HIS A 131 -4.87 -7.64 -4.85
N LEU A 132 -5.46 -6.56 -4.31
CA LEU A 132 -4.86 -5.23 -4.31
C LEU A 132 -5.37 -4.35 -3.16
N LEU A 133 -4.63 -3.28 -2.90
CA LEU A 133 -5.01 -2.22 -1.98
C LEU A 133 -5.95 -1.23 -2.67
N LEU A 134 -7.05 -0.91 -2.00
CA LEU A 134 -8.08 0.01 -2.48
C LEU A 134 -7.92 1.37 -1.79
N SER A 135 -8.20 2.44 -2.52
CA SER A 135 -8.28 3.79 -1.99
C SER A 135 -9.73 4.22 -1.96
N GLY A 136 -10.25 4.53 -0.77
CA GLY A 136 -11.64 4.91 -0.61
C GLY A 136 -11.96 5.31 0.82
N ASP A 137 -13.19 5.75 1.01
CA ASP A 137 -13.67 6.26 2.29
C ASP A 137 -14.61 5.24 2.94
N MET A 138 -14.09 4.49 3.92
CA MET A 138 -14.87 3.48 4.64
C MET A 138 -16.00 4.09 5.47
N ASP A 139 -15.88 5.35 5.93
CA ASP A 139 -16.94 5.99 6.70
C ASP A 139 -18.21 6.17 5.86
N LYS A 140 -18.10 6.25 4.53
CA LYS A 140 -19.28 6.26 3.65
C LYS A 140 -19.95 4.89 3.57
N VAL A 141 -19.14 3.83 3.52
CA VAL A 141 -19.63 2.45 3.41
C VAL A 141 -20.33 2.05 4.72
N ASP A 142 -19.73 2.36 5.86
CA ASP A 142 -20.25 2.01 7.18
C ASP A 142 -21.59 2.70 7.51
N ARG A 143 -21.95 3.77 6.78
CA ARG A 143 -23.27 4.43 6.90
C ARG A 143 -24.39 3.72 6.12
N ILE A 144 -24.08 2.62 5.43
CA ILE A 144 -25.06 1.84 4.67
C ILE A 144 -25.65 0.77 5.60
N ASP A 145 -26.86 1.02 6.10
CA ASP A 145 -27.50 0.13 7.08
C ASP A 145 -27.94 -1.22 6.49
N GLU A 146 -28.36 -1.25 5.22
CA GLU A 146 -28.85 -2.47 4.55
C GLU A 146 -27.83 -2.95 3.52
N LEU A 147 -27.08 -3.98 3.90
CA LEU A 147 -26.10 -4.63 3.04
C LEU A 147 -26.76 -5.71 2.15
N PRO A 148 -26.46 -5.74 0.84
CA PRO A 148 -26.89 -6.80 -0.06
C PRO A 148 -26.27 -8.18 0.27
N GLU A 149 -26.63 -9.19 -0.51
CA GLU A 149 -26.02 -10.52 -0.39
C GLU A 149 -24.53 -10.51 -0.81
N PRO A 150 -23.70 -11.42 -0.26
CA PRO A 150 -22.30 -11.54 -0.64
C PRO A 150 -22.10 -11.87 -2.13
N PHE A 151 -21.03 -11.33 -2.69
CA PHE A 151 -20.61 -11.60 -4.04
C PHE A 151 -20.24 -13.08 -4.18
N LYS A 152 -20.74 -13.72 -5.25
CA LYS A 152 -20.55 -15.16 -5.51
C LYS A 152 -19.08 -15.57 -5.54
N TYR A 153 -18.18 -14.66 -5.90
CA TYR A 153 -16.74 -14.90 -5.99
C TYR A 153 -15.94 -14.12 -4.94
N ALA A 154 -16.59 -13.67 -3.86
CA ALA A 154 -15.92 -13.03 -2.74
C ALA A 154 -14.83 -13.93 -2.16
N SER A 155 -13.67 -13.34 -1.88
CA SER A 155 -12.57 -13.98 -1.15
C SER A 155 -12.26 -13.18 0.10
N GLU A 156 -12.10 -13.87 1.23
CA GLU A 156 -11.64 -13.33 2.52
C GLU A 156 -10.26 -13.88 2.89
N GLU A 157 -9.49 -14.36 1.91
CA GLU A 157 -8.14 -14.85 2.15
C GLU A 157 -7.26 -13.81 2.85
N THR A 158 -6.26 -14.30 3.57
CA THR A 158 -5.28 -13.44 4.25
C THR A 158 -4.52 -12.60 3.25
N ILE A 159 -3.99 -11.47 3.71
CA ILE A 159 -3.19 -10.53 2.91
C ILE A 159 -2.07 -11.26 2.17
N ASP A 160 -2.23 -11.39 0.86
CA ASP A 160 -1.26 -11.98 -0.07
C ASP A 160 -0.64 -10.86 -0.91
N LEU A 161 0.02 -9.92 -0.24
CA LEU A 161 0.76 -8.83 -0.87
C LEU A 161 2.20 -8.87 -0.39
N ASP A 162 3.12 -8.57 -1.32
CA ASP A 162 4.54 -8.44 -1.00
C ASP A 162 4.75 -7.24 -0.07
N GLU A 163 5.70 -7.33 0.85
CA GLU A 163 5.98 -6.24 1.80
C GLU A 163 6.31 -4.92 1.08
N MET A 164 6.97 -5.00 -0.09
CA MET A 164 7.27 -3.84 -0.91
C MET A 164 6.02 -3.12 -1.44
N GLU A 165 4.96 -3.86 -1.78
CA GLU A 165 3.69 -3.27 -2.25
C GLU A 165 2.98 -2.52 -1.12
N ILE A 166 3.05 -3.06 0.10
CA ILE A 166 2.49 -2.42 1.29
C ILE A 166 3.29 -1.15 1.62
N ILE A 167 4.63 -1.21 1.58
CA ILE A 167 5.49 -0.03 1.81
C ILE A 167 5.19 1.07 0.79
N ASP A 168 5.08 0.74 -0.50
CA ASP A 168 4.77 1.73 -1.55
C ASP A 168 3.40 2.39 -1.31
N ALA A 169 2.39 1.62 -0.90
CA ALA A 169 1.08 2.16 -0.58
C ALA A 169 1.10 3.07 0.66
N LEU A 170 1.79 2.65 1.73
CA LEU A 170 1.95 3.49 2.93
C LEU A 170 2.66 4.82 2.60
N GLN A 171 3.74 4.74 1.80
CA GLN A 171 4.51 5.91 1.37
C GLN A 171 3.67 6.87 0.54
N LYS A 172 2.88 6.37 -0.43
CA LYS A 172 1.97 7.21 -1.23
C LYS A 172 0.91 7.91 -0.39
N THR A 173 0.28 7.19 0.54
CA THR A 173 -0.71 7.79 1.42
C THR A 173 -0.10 8.87 2.31
N ARG A 174 1.14 8.68 2.78
CA ARG A 174 1.88 9.70 3.53
C ARG A 174 2.15 10.94 2.68
N GLU A 175 2.64 10.77 1.46
CA GLU A 175 2.91 11.87 0.52
C GLU A 175 1.63 12.70 0.26
N MET A 176 0.49 12.04 0.07
CA MET A 176 -0.81 12.72 -0.10
C MET A 176 -1.21 13.54 1.14
N GLN A 177 -1.02 13.00 2.35
CA GLN A 177 -1.30 13.72 3.60
C GLN A 177 -0.37 14.92 3.80
N GLU A 178 0.90 14.78 3.39
CA GLU A 178 1.89 15.87 3.46
C GLU A 178 1.60 16.97 2.42
N GLU A 179 1.04 16.66 1.25
CA GLU A 179 0.62 17.67 0.26
C GLU A 179 -0.62 18.48 0.71
N GLU A 180 -1.53 17.87 1.47
CA GLU A 180 -2.72 18.54 2.00
C GLU A 180 -2.38 19.52 3.16
N ASP A 181 -1.36 19.19 3.95
CA ASP A 181 -0.85 20.01 5.05
C ASP A 181 0.27 20.95 4.56
N GLN A 182 -0.10 22.15 4.10
CA GLN A 182 0.81 23.21 3.60
C GLN A 182 1.72 23.86 4.67
N ASP A 183 2.16 23.15 5.70
CA ASP A 183 3.10 23.66 6.69
C ASP A 183 4.56 23.44 6.22
N GLU A 184 5.27 24.54 6.00
CA GLU A 184 6.53 24.70 5.24
C GLU A 184 7.79 24.02 5.83
N GLU A 185 7.70 23.07 6.77
CA GLU A 185 8.89 22.46 7.40
C GLU A 185 8.75 20.97 7.76
N LYS A 186 7.90 20.20 7.06
CA LYS A 186 7.89 18.74 7.25
C LYS A 186 9.15 18.11 6.65
N VAL A 187 9.96 17.51 7.51
CA VAL A 187 11.11 16.70 7.15
C VAL A 187 10.62 15.45 6.41
N GLN A 188 11.08 15.25 5.18
CA GLN A 188 10.73 14.05 4.41
C GLN A 188 11.26 12.79 5.10
N THR A 189 10.34 11.89 5.44
CA THR A 189 10.63 10.58 6.03
C THR A 189 10.21 9.47 5.06
N PHE A 190 10.86 8.32 5.19
CA PHE A 190 10.67 7.17 4.32
C PHE A 190 10.31 5.93 5.12
N ILE A 191 9.46 5.09 4.57
CA ILE A 191 9.14 3.78 5.17
C ILE A 191 10.05 2.73 4.52
N THR A 192 10.85 2.03 5.33
CA THR A 192 11.82 1.03 4.83
C THR A 192 11.48 -0.40 5.19
N SER A 193 10.65 -0.60 6.22
CA SER A 193 10.28 -1.90 6.76
C SER A 193 8.98 -1.77 7.53
N ILE A 194 8.27 -2.89 7.68
CA ILE A 194 7.04 -2.97 8.47
C ILE A 194 7.29 -3.91 9.65
N ASP A 195 7.05 -3.44 10.87
CA ASP A 195 7.27 -4.24 12.08
C ASP A 195 6.14 -5.23 12.32
N SER A 196 4.90 -4.80 12.02
CA SER A 196 3.71 -5.62 12.18
C SER A 196 2.65 -5.24 11.17
N LYS A 197 1.96 -6.24 10.62
CA LYS A 197 0.74 -6.09 9.82
C LYS A 197 -0.36 -6.98 10.36
N LYS A 198 -1.55 -6.43 10.58
CA LYS A 198 -2.68 -7.18 11.14
C LYS A 198 -4.00 -6.72 10.54
N THR A 199 -4.83 -7.67 10.12
CA THR A 199 -6.23 -7.39 9.79
C THR A 199 -6.99 -7.11 11.09
N ILE A 200 -7.52 -5.89 11.21
CA ILE A 200 -8.28 -5.46 12.39
C ILE A 200 -9.79 -5.59 12.20
N GLN A 201 -10.27 -5.44 10.96
CA GLN A 201 -11.69 -5.49 10.63
C GLN A 201 -11.89 -5.95 9.18
N ILE A 202 -13.05 -6.56 8.91
CA ILE A 202 -13.51 -6.88 7.56
C ILE A 202 -14.84 -6.15 7.37
N HIS A 203 -14.93 -5.37 6.29
CA HIS A 203 -16.12 -4.61 5.89
C HIS A 203 -16.70 -5.21 4.62
N ASP A 204 -18.02 -5.31 4.55
CA ASP A 204 -18.73 -5.69 3.35
C ASP A 204 -19.04 -4.44 2.52
N VAL A 205 -18.34 -4.27 1.40
CA VAL A 205 -18.50 -3.11 0.52
C VAL A 205 -19.56 -3.41 -0.55
N PRO A 206 -20.69 -2.69 -0.58
CA PRO A 206 -21.72 -2.91 -1.57
C PRO A 206 -21.29 -2.42 -2.96
N CYS A 207 -21.76 -3.12 -3.98
CA CYS A 207 -21.59 -2.78 -5.39
C CYS A 207 -22.92 -2.82 -6.12
N ILE A 208 -23.02 -2.07 -7.21
CA ILE A 208 -24.17 -2.11 -8.11
C ILE A 208 -23.70 -2.61 -9.47
N GLN A 209 -24.19 -3.79 -9.86
CA GLN A 209 -23.89 -4.43 -11.12
C GLN A 209 -24.99 -4.15 -12.14
N TYR A 210 -24.59 -3.79 -13.36
CA TYR A 210 -25.43 -3.68 -14.53
C TYR A 210 -25.01 -4.70 -15.57
N VAL A 211 -25.96 -5.50 -16.06
CA VAL A 211 -25.78 -6.33 -17.26
C VAL A 211 -26.35 -5.55 -18.43
N LEU A 212 -25.49 -5.22 -19.40
CA LEU A 212 -25.76 -4.28 -20.48
C LEU A 212 -25.60 -4.96 -21.84
N TYR A 213 -26.49 -4.60 -22.77
CA TYR A 213 -26.44 -5.06 -24.15
C TYR A 213 -26.48 -3.89 -25.11
N ASN A 214 -25.42 -3.72 -25.90
CA ASN A 214 -25.38 -2.75 -26.98
C ASN A 214 -25.94 -3.36 -28.26
N ARG A 215 -27.03 -2.77 -28.77
CA ARG A 215 -27.76 -3.26 -29.95
C ARG A 215 -27.00 -3.06 -31.26
N ASP A 216 -26.18 -2.02 -31.35
CA ASP A 216 -25.51 -1.65 -32.60
C ASP A 216 -24.27 -2.52 -32.83
N SER A 217 -23.61 -2.96 -31.75
CA SER A 217 -22.40 -3.80 -31.79
C SER A 217 -22.62 -5.26 -31.43
N ASP A 218 -23.85 -5.69 -31.13
CA ASP A 218 -24.19 -7.01 -30.57
C ASP A 218 -23.31 -7.41 -29.37
N LEU A 219 -22.98 -6.43 -28.52
CA LEU A 219 -22.05 -6.62 -27.42
C LEU A 219 -22.78 -6.71 -26.07
N LEU A 220 -22.63 -7.85 -25.41
CA LEU A 220 -23.02 -8.05 -24.01
C LEU A 220 -21.82 -7.77 -23.11
N TYR A 221 -21.99 -6.91 -22.12
CA TYR A 221 -20.94 -6.55 -21.17
C TYR A 221 -21.54 -6.20 -19.81
N VAL A 222 -20.68 -6.16 -18.79
CA VAL A 222 -21.07 -5.89 -17.40
C VAL A 222 -20.40 -4.59 -16.97
N ARG A 223 -21.10 -3.79 -16.17
CA ARG A 223 -20.54 -2.62 -15.48
C ARG A 223 -20.81 -2.73 -13.98
N VAL A 224 -19.79 -2.50 -13.16
CA VAL A 224 -19.89 -2.63 -11.69
C VAL A 224 -19.48 -1.31 -11.07
N TRP A 225 -20.36 -0.71 -10.28
CA TRP A 225 -20.05 0.47 -9.49
C TRP A 225 -19.65 0.07 -8.07
N ASN A 226 -18.44 0.45 -7.65
CA ASN A 226 -17.89 0.20 -6.33
C ASN A 226 -18.13 1.40 -5.42
N THR A 227 -18.86 1.21 -4.31
CA THR A 227 -19.21 2.33 -3.41
C THR A 227 -18.06 2.80 -2.54
N LEU A 228 -17.00 1.99 -2.37
CA LEU A 228 -15.82 2.39 -1.61
C LEU A 228 -14.98 3.40 -2.40
N THR A 229 -14.73 3.11 -3.67
CA THR A 229 -13.88 3.93 -4.55
C THR A 229 -14.66 5.04 -5.28
N ASP A 230 -16.01 5.01 -5.21
CA ASP A 230 -16.91 5.89 -5.97
C ASP A 230 -16.63 5.88 -7.49
N GLN A 231 -16.26 4.71 -8.03
CA GLN A 231 -15.87 4.52 -9.43
C GLN A 231 -16.43 3.22 -10.03
N TRP A 232 -16.36 3.11 -11.35
CA TRP A 232 -16.60 1.86 -12.06
C TRP A 232 -15.40 0.94 -11.90
N ASP A 233 -15.64 -0.31 -11.51
CA ASP A 233 -14.62 -1.26 -11.10
C ASP A 233 -14.31 -2.27 -12.20
N GLU A 234 -13.25 -1.99 -12.97
CA GLU A 234 -12.85 -2.82 -14.11
C GLU A 234 -12.40 -4.23 -13.68
N ASN A 235 -11.87 -4.40 -12.47
CA ASN A 235 -11.40 -5.72 -12.00
C ASN A 235 -12.60 -6.65 -11.77
N LEU A 236 -13.63 -6.16 -11.08
CA LEU A 236 -14.88 -6.90 -10.86
C LEU A 236 -15.62 -7.14 -12.18
N GLU A 237 -15.64 -6.14 -13.08
CA GLU A 237 -16.21 -6.27 -14.42
C GLU A 237 -15.52 -7.38 -15.23
N ASN A 238 -14.19 -7.41 -15.25
CA ASN A 238 -13.40 -8.44 -15.95
C ASN A 238 -13.62 -9.83 -15.34
N MET A 239 -13.71 -9.92 -14.01
CA MET A 239 -13.99 -11.19 -13.32
C MET A 239 -15.36 -11.76 -13.72
N LEU A 240 -16.38 -10.91 -13.75
CA LEU A 240 -17.74 -11.29 -14.18
C LEU A 240 -17.79 -11.62 -15.68
N ALA A 241 -17.09 -10.85 -16.51
CA ALA A 241 -17.00 -11.11 -17.95
C ALA A 241 -16.37 -12.49 -18.24
N ALA A 242 -15.34 -12.88 -17.46
CA ALA A 242 -14.69 -14.17 -17.61
C ALA A 242 -15.54 -15.36 -17.14
N LYS A 243 -16.37 -15.17 -16.10
CA LYS A 243 -17.09 -16.27 -15.43
C LYS A 243 -18.57 -16.38 -15.83
N ASP A 244 -19.28 -15.27 -15.99
CA ASP A 244 -20.75 -15.26 -16.07
C ASP A 244 -21.32 -14.76 -17.42
N LEU A 245 -20.50 -14.19 -18.31
CA LEU A 245 -20.99 -13.60 -19.56
C LEU A 245 -21.73 -14.60 -20.46
N LEU A 246 -21.25 -15.85 -20.51
CA LEU A 246 -21.93 -16.92 -21.25
C LEU A 246 -23.30 -17.24 -20.65
N ASP A 247 -23.40 -17.29 -19.32
CA ASP A 247 -24.65 -17.60 -18.65
C ASP A 247 -25.64 -16.44 -18.80
N PHE A 248 -25.17 -15.19 -18.73
CA PHE A 248 -26.00 -14.01 -19.02
C PHE A 248 -26.51 -13.99 -20.46
N ARG A 249 -25.69 -14.39 -21.45
CA ARG A 249 -26.14 -14.47 -22.85
C ARG A 249 -27.26 -15.50 -23.01
N ARG A 250 -27.11 -16.69 -22.41
CA ARG A 250 -28.17 -17.72 -22.41
C ARG A 250 -29.44 -17.25 -21.70
N GLU A 251 -29.27 -16.57 -20.56
CA GLU A 251 -30.40 -16.15 -19.73
C GLU A 251 -31.22 -15.04 -20.36
N TYR A 252 -30.57 -14.03 -20.95
CA TYR A 252 -31.22 -12.80 -21.38
C TYR A 252 -31.39 -12.65 -22.90
N LEU A 253 -30.60 -13.36 -23.72
CA LEU A 253 -30.63 -13.24 -25.18
C LEU A 253 -31.07 -14.51 -25.91
N GLU A 254 -30.96 -15.70 -25.29
CA GLU A 254 -31.39 -16.97 -25.91
C GLU A 254 -32.75 -17.49 -25.43
N LYS A 255 -33.40 -16.79 -24.47
CA LYS A 255 -34.76 -17.11 -24.01
C LYS A 255 -35.88 -16.51 -24.89
N GLU A 256 -35.61 -16.16 -26.14
CA GLU A 256 -36.64 -15.77 -27.13
C GLU A 256 -37.17 -16.94 -27.94
#